data_AF-A0A4U5M0L0-F1
#
_entry.id   AF-A0A4U5M0L0-F1
#
_cell.length_a   1.000
_cell.length_b   1.000
_cell.length_c   1.000
_cell.angle_alpha   90.00
_cell.angle_beta   90.00
_cell.angle_gamma   90.00
#
_symmetry.space_group_name_H-M   'P 1'
#
loop_
_entity.id
_entity.type
_entity.pdbx_description
1 polymer ?
#
loop_
_entity_poly.entity_id
_entity_poly.type
_entity_poly.pdbx_seq_one_letter_code
_entity_poly.pdbx_strand_id
1 'polypeptide(L)'
;MADLNSLCALGEIYSRQTLFIVLSIVKCVITGIGCLSLGFVYFRQRVISMFHPNARLIFKLHVTFLVLTMIGTFMCDGGTILHFTLLKWMSKDSACPVHPISPFWMLTRFAVRTGCEGVTYTATAWIFERIYATVLIGSYEKKNTTIGWVFCLASIACAVGAAIVRAKLGDYSLPMAIMRMPETTYNFNMVVTHICATLEFLNVIAVLVLLMVNQQRLRKTETIECSLTSKYQIRENVQASALIFPLAMLQCISFLPSDTIIPFVTKNTTFYERTTTYANAEWVCVYFVTLPLCLWWRNRAQTSLVRSLEQNNRIGRKYENDRKEGEMETAKYFEMFNKMVA
;
A
#
# COMPACT_ATOMS: atom_id res chain seq x y z
N MET A 1 13.13 20.23 31.19
CA MET A 1 12.27 20.89 30.18
C MET A 1 13.17 21.48 29.11
N ALA A 2 12.85 21.32 27.84
CA ALA A 2 13.61 22.00 26.79
C ALA A 2 13.29 23.49 26.85
N ASP A 3 14.31 24.35 26.91
CA ASP A 3 14.15 25.80 26.85
C ASP A 3 13.54 26.20 25.50
N LEU A 4 12.64 27.17 25.48
CA LEU A 4 12.00 27.69 24.27
C LEU A 4 13.04 28.11 23.24
N ASN A 5 14.14 28.72 23.69
CA ASN A 5 15.25 29.14 22.83
C ASN A 5 15.92 27.93 22.15
N SER A 6 16.05 26.81 22.87
CA SER A 6 16.65 25.57 22.32
C SER A 6 15.77 24.94 21.24
N LEU A 7 14.44 24.96 21.41
CA LEU A 7 13.50 24.49 20.39
C LEU A 7 13.52 25.39 19.16
N CYS A 8 13.61 26.70 19.38
CA CYS A 8 13.69 27.65 18.28
C CYS A 8 14.97 27.47 17.45
N ALA A 9 16.12 27.39 18.12
CA ALA A 9 17.40 27.17 17.47
C ALA A 9 17.39 25.85 16.67
N LEU A 10 16.81 24.79 17.22
CA LEU A 10 16.69 23.51 16.52
C LEU A 10 15.78 23.61 15.28
N GLY A 11 14.64 24.29 15.38
CA GLY A 11 13.74 24.55 14.25
C GLY A 11 14.45 25.34 13.15
N GLU A 12 15.26 26.32 13.53
CA GLU A 12 16.05 27.09 12.59
C GLU A 12 17.09 26.23 11.85
N ILE A 13 17.81 25.35 12.55
CA ILE A 13 18.78 24.43 11.94
C ILE A 13 18.10 23.54 10.89
N TYR A 14 16.92 22.96 11.19
CA TYR A 14 16.17 22.17 10.20
C TYR A 14 15.69 23.02 9.01
N SER A 15 15.19 24.22 9.26
CA SER A 15 14.70 25.11 8.20
C SER A 15 15.81 25.60 7.26
N ARG A 16 17.07 25.53 7.65
CA ARG A 16 18.23 25.88 6.81
C ARG A 16 18.71 24.71 5.95
N GLN A 17 18.25 23.48 6.21
CA GLN A 17 18.60 22.32 5.38
C GLN A 17 17.78 22.27 4.11
N THR A 18 18.34 22.78 3.02
CA THR A 18 17.71 22.78 1.69
C THR A 18 17.29 21.37 1.26
N LEU A 19 18.13 20.36 1.48
CA LEU A 19 17.83 18.98 1.10
C LEU A 19 16.56 18.45 1.79
N PHE A 20 16.41 18.71 3.09
CA PHE A 20 15.26 18.28 3.87
C PHE A 20 13.95 18.89 3.35
N ILE A 21 13.97 20.20 3.05
CA ILE A 21 12.81 20.92 2.50
C ILE A 21 12.49 20.43 1.08
N VAL A 22 13.49 20.29 0.22
CA VAL A 22 13.31 19.80 -1.15
C VAL A 22 12.71 18.40 -1.16
N LEU A 23 13.22 17.48 -0.33
CA LEU A 23 12.67 16.13 -0.23
C LEU A 23 11.23 16.14 0.28
N SER A 24 10.90 16.98 1.26
CA SER A 24 9.52 17.14 1.74
C SER A 24 8.60 17.62 0.60
N ILE A 25 9.03 18.61 -0.19
CA ILE A 25 8.26 19.10 -1.35
C ILE A 25 8.05 17.98 -2.37
N VAL A 26 9.12 17.25 -2.71
CA VAL A 26 9.05 16.12 -3.65
C VAL A 26 8.08 15.06 -3.15
N LYS A 27 8.13 14.68 -1.87
CA LYS A 27 7.18 13.73 -1.26
C LYS A 27 5.74 14.22 -1.37
N CYS A 28 5.47 15.48 -1.04
CA CYS A 28 4.12 16.06 -1.16
C CYS A 28 3.61 16.03 -2.62
N VAL A 29 4.45 16.38 -3.59
CA VAL A 29 4.11 16.35 -5.02
C VAL A 29 3.83 14.92 -5.49
N ILE A 30 4.73 13.98 -5.19
CA ILE A 30 4.57 12.56 -5.53
C ILE A 30 3.30 12.00 -4.88
N THR A 31 3.03 12.35 -3.62
CA THR A 31 1.80 11.96 -2.91
C THR A 31 0.56 12.51 -3.59
N GLY A 32 0.56 13.78 -4.02
CA GLY A 32 -0.54 14.36 -4.78
C GLY A 32 -0.81 13.62 -6.10
N ILE A 33 0.25 13.33 -6.87
CA ILE A 33 0.17 12.53 -8.10
C ILE A 33 -0.34 11.10 -7.80
N GLY A 34 0.16 10.49 -6.73
CA GLY A 34 -0.27 9.19 -6.24
C GLY A 34 -1.76 9.15 -5.92
N CYS A 35 -2.28 10.12 -5.17
CA CYS A 35 -3.70 10.24 -4.86
C CYS A 35 -4.57 10.35 -6.12
N LEU A 36 -4.20 11.23 -7.06
CA LEU A 36 -4.95 11.43 -8.30
C LEU A 36 -4.93 10.19 -9.18
N SER A 37 -3.76 9.56 -9.35
CA SER A 37 -3.61 8.35 -10.15
C SER A 37 -4.33 7.15 -9.51
N LEU A 38 -4.26 6.99 -8.19
CA LEU A 38 -5.00 5.97 -7.46
C LEU A 38 -6.50 6.14 -7.61
N GLY A 39 -7.02 7.37 -7.47
CA GLY A 39 -8.44 7.66 -7.71
C GLY A 39 -8.86 7.29 -9.13
N PHE A 40 -8.11 7.77 -10.14
CA PHE A 40 -8.39 7.46 -11.55
C PHE A 40 -8.40 5.95 -11.83
N VAL A 41 -7.38 5.23 -11.37
CA VAL A 41 -7.27 3.79 -11.58
C VAL A 41 -8.35 3.05 -10.83
N TYR A 42 -8.62 3.39 -9.57
CA TYR A 42 -9.63 2.73 -8.75
C TYR A 42 -11.03 2.79 -9.38
N PHE A 43 -11.42 3.93 -9.96
CA PHE A 43 -12.70 4.07 -10.67
C PHE A 43 -12.75 3.33 -12.02
N ARG A 44 -11.61 3.11 -12.67
CA ARG A 44 -11.51 2.45 -14.00
C ARG A 44 -11.13 0.98 -13.93
N GLN A 45 -10.77 0.46 -12.76
CA GLN A 45 -10.17 -0.85 -12.63
C GLN A 45 -11.20 -1.98 -12.62
N ARG A 46 -11.06 -2.92 -13.57
CA ARG A 46 -11.81 -4.18 -13.59
C ARG A 46 -11.02 -5.37 -13.09
N VAL A 47 -9.69 -5.31 -13.10
CA VAL A 47 -8.84 -6.45 -12.70
C VAL A 47 -9.24 -7.05 -11.35
N ILE A 48 -9.62 -6.19 -10.40
CA ILE A 48 -10.01 -6.64 -9.05
C ILE A 48 -11.27 -7.50 -9.10
N SER A 49 -12.20 -7.27 -10.03
CA SER A 49 -13.46 -8.03 -10.11
C SER A 49 -13.24 -9.52 -10.40
N MET A 50 -12.08 -9.88 -10.97
CA MET A 50 -11.72 -11.28 -11.20
C MET A 50 -11.29 -12.02 -9.94
N PHE A 51 -10.90 -11.31 -8.89
CA PHE A 51 -10.48 -11.95 -7.65
C PHE A 51 -11.69 -12.44 -6.85
N HIS A 52 -11.48 -13.55 -6.16
CA HIS A 52 -12.42 -14.01 -5.16
C HIS A 52 -12.85 -12.87 -4.20
N PRO A 53 -14.13 -12.80 -3.78
CA PRO A 53 -14.64 -11.78 -2.86
C PRO A 53 -13.77 -11.49 -1.63
N ASN A 54 -13.13 -12.51 -1.04
CA ASN A 54 -12.21 -12.35 0.09
C ASN A 54 -11.00 -11.47 -0.27
N ALA A 55 -10.26 -11.82 -1.33
CA ALA A 55 -9.13 -11.03 -1.81
C ALA A 55 -9.53 -9.60 -2.20
N ARG A 56 -10.71 -9.42 -2.81
CA ARG A 56 -11.24 -8.08 -3.13
C ARG A 56 -11.45 -7.23 -1.90
N LEU A 57 -12.00 -7.81 -0.83
CA LEU A 57 -12.24 -7.11 0.42
C LEU A 57 -10.92 -6.69 1.07
N ILE A 58 -9.93 -7.59 1.14
CA ILE A 58 -8.60 -7.29 1.69
C ILE A 58 -7.91 -6.20 0.88
N PHE A 59 -7.97 -6.28 -0.46
CA PHE A 59 -7.40 -5.26 -1.34
C PHE A 59 -8.03 -3.88 -1.15
N LYS A 60 -9.36 -3.80 -0.97
CA LYS A 60 -10.03 -2.52 -0.67
C LYS A 60 -9.50 -1.91 0.63
N LEU A 61 -9.36 -2.72 1.68
CA LEU A 61 -8.80 -2.26 2.95
C LEU A 61 -7.33 -1.83 2.80
N HIS A 62 -6.54 -2.54 2.00
CA HIS A 62 -5.16 -2.16 1.67
C HIS A 62 -5.10 -0.77 1.02
N VAL A 63 -5.98 -0.51 0.04
CA VAL A 63 -6.12 0.81 -0.59
C VAL A 63 -6.56 1.88 0.41
N THR A 64 -7.47 1.56 1.35
CA THR A 64 -7.87 2.49 2.42
C THR A 64 -6.69 2.87 3.32
N PHE A 65 -5.86 1.91 3.73
CA PHE A 65 -4.67 2.21 4.51
C PHE A 65 -3.65 3.02 3.72
N LEU A 66 -3.50 2.75 2.42
CA LEU A 66 -2.62 3.54 1.57
C LEU A 66 -3.07 5.00 1.46
N VAL A 67 -4.38 5.25 1.31
CA VAL A 67 -4.96 6.60 1.32
C VAL A 67 -4.73 7.28 2.66
N LEU A 68 -4.88 6.56 3.77
CA LEU A 68 -4.56 7.09 5.11
C LEU A 68 -3.08 7.52 5.19
N THR A 69 -2.15 6.71 4.68
CA THR A 69 -0.72 7.06 4.62
C THR A 69 -0.49 8.32 3.78
N MET A 70 -1.12 8.42 2.61
CA MET A 70 -0.99 9.58 1.71
C MET A 70 -1.50 10.86 2.38
N ILE A 71 -2.67 10.82 3.02
CA ILE A 71 -3.23 11.96 3.76
C ILE A 71 -2.28 12.36 4.90
N GLY A 72 -1.83 11.39 5.69
CA GLY A 72 -0.87 11.63 6.77
C GLY A 72 0.42 12.28 6.26
N THR A 73 0.95 11.79 5.14
CA THR A 73 2.21 12.28 4.54
C THR A 73 2.04 13.71 4.07
N PHE A 74 0.93 13.99 3.37
CA PHE A 74 0.61 15.34 2.90
C PHE A 74 0.44 16.33 4.06
N MET A 75 -0.29 15.96 5.11
CA MET A 75 -0.46 16.82 6.29
C MET A 75 0.85 17.03 7.05
N CYS A 76 1.64 15.98 7.18
CA CYS A 76 2.87 16.00 7.95
C CYS A 76 3.99 16.78 7.25
N ASP A 77 4.35 16.37 6.03
CA ASP A 77 5.44 16.99 5.29
C ASP A 77 4.99 18.34 4.71
N GLY A 78 3.73 18.47 4.30
CA GLY A 78 3.13 19.75 3.88
C GLY A 78 3.07 20.77 5.01
N GLY A 79 2.69 20.34 6.22
CA GLY A 79 2.74 21.18 7.42
C GLY A 79 4.18 21.61 7.74
N THR A 80 5.15 20.72 7.56
CA THR A 80 6.58 21.03 7.77
C THR A 80 7.09 22.05 6.75
N ILE A 81 6.73 21.91 5.47
CA ILE A 81 7.07 22.90 4.42
C ILE A 81 6.46 24.25 4.75
N LEU A 82 5.16 24.30 5.05
CA LEU A 82 4.44 25.53 5.39
C LEU A 82 5.13 26.24 6.57
N HIS A 83 5.50 25.46 7.58
CA HIS A 83 6.15 25.96 8.78
C HIS A 83 7.55 26.54 8.49
N PHE A 84 8.39 25.82 7.75
CA PHE A 84 9.78 26.24 7.48
C PHE A 84 9.90 27.29 6.37
N THR A 85 8.84 27.55 5.61
CA THR A 85 8.85 28.53 4.51
C THR A 85 7.97 29.74 4.82
N LEU A 86 6.66 29.63 4.61
CA LEU A 86 5.72 30.75 4.70
C LEU A 86 5.63 31.30 6.12
N LEU A 87 5.43 30.45 7.13
CA LEU A 87 5.29 30.91 8.52
C LEU A 87 6.58 31.52 9.05
N LYS A 88 7.73 30.92 8.69
CA LYS A 88 9.05 31.49 8.97
C LYS A 88 9.24 32.87 8.34
N TRP A 89 8.85 33.02 7.08
CA TRP A 89 8.94 34.30 6.37
C TRP A 89 8.06 35.38 7.00
N MET A 90 6.84 35.02 7.40
CA MET A 90 5.93 35.93 8.11
C MET A 90 6.46 36.33 9.49
N SER A 91 7.27 35.48 10.12
CA SER A 91 7.79 35.68 11.49
C SER A 91 9.26 36.10 11.52
N LYS A 92 9.80 36.62 10.41
CA LYS A 92 11.23 36.94 10.24
C LYS A 92 11.79 37.90 11.29
N ASP A 93 10.96 38.81 11.79
CA ASP A 93 11.34 39.86 12.75
C ASP A 93 11.08 39.43 14.22
N SER A 94 10.54 38.22 14.42
CA SER A 94 10.30 37.68 15.77
C SER A 94 11.58 37.11 16.38
N ALA A 95 11.65 37.09 17.71
CA ALA A 95 12.75 36.45 18.44
C ALA A 95 12.89 34.95 18.13
N CYS A 96 11.82 34.33 17.62
CA CYS A 96 11.81 32.95 17.18
C CYS A 96 11.12 32.77 15.83
N PRO A 97 11.83 32.94 14.70
CA PRO A 97 11.24 32.85 13.38
C PRO A 97 10.59 31.49 13.06
N VAL A 98 11.05 30.40 13.70
CA VAL A 98 10.48 29.06 13.55
C VAL A 98 9.82 28.65 14.86
N HIS A 99 8.55 29.02 15.03
CA HIS A 99 7.81 28.79 16.26
C HIS A 99 7.67 27.30 16.61
N PRO A 100 7.77 26.91 17.88
CA PRO A 100 7.48 25.53 18.26
C PRO A 100 6.05 25.12 17.88
N ILE A 101 5.93 23.90 17.37
CA ILE A 101 4.67 23.31 16.93
C ILE A 101 3.98 22.65 18.13
N SER A 102 2.65 22.71 18.16
CA SER A 102 1.83 21.96 19.12
C SER A 102 2.15 20.46 19.06
N PRO A 103 2.28 19.77 20.21
CA PRO A 103 2.62 18.36 20.23
C PRO A 103 1.56 17.46 19.58
N PHE A 104 0.32 17.93 19.48
CA PHE A 104 -0.77 17.21 18.81
C PHE A 104 -0.52 17.01 17.31
N TRP A 105 0.39 17.76 16.69
CA TRP A 105 0.84 17.48 15.32
C TRP A 105 1.51 16.12 15.17
N MET A 106 1.98 15.49 16.25
CA MET A 106 2.47 14.11 16.24
C MET A 106 1.41 13.10 15.75
N LEU A 107 0.12 13.42 15.91
CA LEU A 107 -0.97 12.56 15.44
C LEU A 107 -0.97 12.40 13.91
N THR A 108 -0.49 13.38 13.14
CA THR A 108 -0.38 13.24 11.68
C THR A 108 0.72 12.23 11.32
N ARG A 109 1.85 12.24 12.04
CA ARG A 109 2.90 11.21 11.93
C ARG A 109 2.39 9.83 12.33
N PHE A 110 1.51 9.73 13.33
CA PHE A 110 0.89 8.46 13.69
C PHE A 110 -0.06 7.95 12.61
N ALA A 111 -0.80 8.83 11.93
CA ALA A 111 -1.61 8.45 10.78
C ALA A 111 -0.76 7.86 9.65
N VAL A 112 0.40 8.47 9.34
CA VAL A 112 1.38 7.91 8.36
C VAL A 112 1.79 6.50 8.76
N ARG A 113 2.26 6.31 10.00
CA ARG A 113 2.74 5.00 10.47
C ARG A 113 1.65 3.95 10.49
N THR A 114 0.47 4.30 10.98
CA THR A 114 -0.70 3.41 11.02
C THR A 114 -1.12 2.98 9.62
N GLY A 115 -1.09 3.91 8.66
CA GLY A 115 -1.33 3.59 7.25
C GLY A 115 -0.28 2.64 6.69
N CYS A 116 1.02 2.91 6.87
CA CYS A 116 2.12 2.03 6.43
C CYS A 116 1.98 0.61 7.00
N GLU A 117 1.76 0.49 8.31
CA GLU A 117 1.57 -0.81 8.97
C GLU A 117 0.34 -1.53 8.47
N GLY A 118 -0.77 -0.82 8.30
CA GLY A 118 -2.00 -1.38 7.73
C GLY A 118 -1.79 -1.91 6.31
N VAL A 119 -1.00 -1.23 5.49
CA VAL A 119 -0.59 -1.70 4.15
C VAL A 119 0.21 -3.02 4.26
N THR A 120 1.18 -3.13 5.16
CA THR A 120 1.93 -4.37 5.41
C THR A 120 1.05 -5.51 5.95
N TYR A 121 0.19 -5.24 6.94
CA TYR A 121 -0.70 -6.26 7.51
C TYR A 121 -1.72 -6.76 6.49
N THR A 122 -2.30 -5.87 5.69
CA THR A 122 -3.24 -6.27 4.62
C THR A 122 -2.54 -7.00 3.47
N ALA A 123 -1.30 -6.66 3.13
CA ALA A 123 -0.51 -7.45 2.16
C ALA A 123 -0.26 -8.87 2.68
N THR A 124 0.10 -9.00 3.96
CA THR A 124 0.29 -10.28 4.63
C THR A 124 -1.01 -11.10 4.65
N ALA A 125 -2.13 -10.47 5.01
CA ALA A 125 -3.46 -11.07 4.95
C ALA A 125 -3.82 -11.57 3.54
N TRP A 126 -3.49 -10.80 2.51
CA TRP A 126 -3.75 -11.19 1.12
C TRP A 126 -2.97 -12.45 0.74
N ILE A 127 -1.75 -12.59 1.23
CA ILE A 127 -0.91 -13.76 0.99
C ILE A 127 -1.44 -14.98 1.73
N PHE A 128 -1.81 -14.85 3.01
CA PHE A 128 -2.46 -15.94 3.75
C PHE A 128 -3.74 -16.40 3.07
N GLU A 129 -4.54 -15.47 2.56
CA GLU A 129 -5.75 -15.77 1.82
C GLU A 129 -5.45 -16.54 0.52
N ARG A 130 -4.37 -16.21 -0.20
CA ARG A 130 -3.90 -16.99 -1.36
C ARG A 130 -3.32 -18.35 -0.99
N ILE A 131 -2.59 -18.47 0.11
CA ILE A 131 -2.14 -19.77 0.64
C ILE A 131 -3.36 -20.65 0.92
N TYR A 132 -4.35 -20.11 1.61
CA TYR A 132 -5.59 -20.83 1.91
C TYR A 132 -6.30 -21.27 0.62
N ALA A 133 -6.44 -20.38 -0.36
CA ALA A 133 -7.05 -20.69 -1.66
C ALA A 133 -6.27 -21.76 -2.46
N THR A 134 -4.93 -21.76 -2.40
CA THR A 134 -4.08 -22.76 -3.06
C THR A 134 -4.11 -24.11 -2.34
N VAL A 135 -4.14 -24.14 -1.00
CA VAL A 135 -4.16 -25.41 -0.26
C VAL A 135 -5.54 -26.06 -0.30
N LEU A 136 -6.61 -25.27 -0.20
CA LEU A 136 -7.97 -25.76 0.00
C LEU A 136 -8.89 -25.55 -1.21
N ILE A 137 -8.36 -25.72 -2.42
CA ILE A 137 -9.02 -25.58 -3.73
C ILE A 137 -10.50 -26.05 -3.70
N GLY A 138 -10.76 -27.31 -3.33
CA GLY A 138 -12.13 -27.87 -3.37
C GLY A 138 -13.13 -27.31 -2.35
N SER A 139 -12.67 -26.70 -1.26
CA SER A 139 -13.55 -26.14 -0.22
C SER A 139 -13.64 -24.62 -0.26
N TYR A 140 -12.67 -23.97 -0.91
CA TYR A 140 -12.51 -22.52 -0.90
C TYR A 140 -13.69 -21.78 -1.56
N GLU A 141 -14.15 -22.26 -2.73
CA GLU A 141 -15.27 -21.65 -3.47
C GLU A 141 -16.59 -21.67 -2.70
N LYS A 142 -16.79 -22.68 -1.85
CA LYS A 142 -18.01 -22.79 -1.02
C LYS A 142 -18.00 -21.82 0.16
N LYS A 143 -16.84 -21.22 0.49
CA LYS A 143 -16.72 -20.31 1.62
C LYS A 143 -17.10 -18.90 1.20
N ASN A 144 -17.98 -18.29 1.99
CA ASN A 144 -18.38 -16.90 1.83
C ASN A 144 -17.22 -15.92 2.17
N THR A 145 -17.52 -14.62 2.18
CA THR A 145 -16.61 -13.52 2.52
C THR A 145 -16.06 -13.52 3.96
N THR A 146 -16.40 -14.53 4.77
CA THR A 146 -16.05 -14.62 6.20
C THR A 146 -14.55 -14.58 6.44
N ILE A 147 -13.76 -15.31 5.65
CA ILE A 147 -12.29 -15.36 5.81
C ILE A 147 -11.68 -13.99 5.54
N GLY A 148 -12.14 -13.30 4.49
CA GLY A 148 -11.70 -11.94 4.18
C GLY A 148 -11.99 -10.98 5.33
N TRP A 149 -13.18 -11.05 5.93
CA TRP A 149 -13.53 -10.22 7.09
C TRP A 149 -12.66 -10.48 8.30
N VAL A 150 -12.37 -11.74 8.62
CA VAL A 150 -11.48 -12.10 9.74
C VAL A 150 -10.09 -11.48 9.54
N PHE A 151 -9.51 -11.62 8.34
CA PHE A 151 -8.21 -11.03 8.05
C PHE A 151 -8.22 -9.50 8.04
N CYS A 152 -9.29 -8.87 7.53
CA CYS A 152 -9.46 -7.42 7.58
C CYS A 152 -9.55 -6.90 9.01
N LEU A 153 -10.37 -7.52 9.85
CA LEU A 153 -10.51 -7.13 11.26
C LEU A 153 -9.21 -7.32 12.03
N ALA A 154 -8.48 -8.41 11.79
CA ALA A 154 -7.16 -8.62 12.39
C ALA A 154 -6.16 -7.52 11.97
N SER A 155 -6.13 -7.16 10.69
CA SER A 155 -5.25 -6.09 10.17
C SER A 155 -5.58 -4.74 10.79
N ILE A 156 -6.87 -4.40 10.91
CA ILE A 156 -7.35 -3.18 11.56
C ILE A 156 -6.97 -3.18 13.05
N ALA A 157 -7.22 -4.28 13.75
CA ALA A 157 -6.91 -4.40 15.17
C ALA A 157 -5.42 -4.22 15.45
N CYS A 158 -4.54 -4.81 14.63
CA CYS A 158 -3.09 -4.63 14.75
C CYS A 158 -2.67 -3.18 14.49
N ALA A 159 -3.14 -2.55 13.41
CA ALA A 159 -2.79 -1.17 13.06
C ALA A 159 -3.30 -0.16 14.10
N VAL A 160 -4.58 -0.27 14.48
CA VAL A 160 -5.20 0.62 15.47
C VAL A 160 -4.61 0.39 16.87
N GLY A 161 -4.35 -0.87 17.24
CA GLY A 161 -3.69 -1.21 18.50
C GLY A 161 -2.32 -0.54 18.61
N ALA A 162 -1.49 -0.63 17.56
CA ALA A 162 -0.20 0.05 17.52
C ALA A 162 -0.34 1.58 17.59
N ALA A 163 -1.34 2.16 16.90
CA ALA A 163 -1.64 3.59 16.97
C ALA A 163 -2.04 4.04 18.40
N ILE A 164 -2.86 3.28 19.10
CA ILE A 164 -3.27 3.55 20.48
C ILE A 164 -2.06 3.51 21.42
N VAL A 165 -1.20 2.49 21.29
CA VAL A 165 0.03 2.39 22.09
C VAL A 165 0.94 3.61 21.84
N ARG A 166 1.13 4.02 20.59
CA ARG A 166 1.89 5.24 20.27
C ARG A 166 1.29 6.49 20.90
N ALA A 167 -0.02 6.64 20.81
CA ALA A 167 -0.72 7.75 21.43
C ALA A 167 -0.56 7.74 22.96
N LYS A 168 -0.55 6.59 23.61
CA LYS A 168 -0.31 6.49 25.06
C LYS A 168 1.13 6.79 25.47
N LEU A 169 2.10 6.42 24.63
CA LEU A 169 3.52 6.67 24.87
C LEU A 169 3.96 8.09 24.48
N GLY A 170 3.10 8.83 23.76
CA GLY A 170 3.36 10.19 23.32
C GLY A 170 3.46 11.18 24.48
N ASP A 171 4.43 12.08 24.43
CA ASP A 171 4.52 13.22 25.33
C ASP A 171 3.85 14.43 24.68
N TYR A 172 2.66 14.79 25.19
CA TYR A 172 1.88 15.93 24.73
C TYR A 172 2.02 17.17 25.62
N SER A 173 2.89 17.12 26.62
CA SER A 173 3.08 18.22 27.55
C SER A 173 4.02 19.31 27.03
N LEU A 174 4.90 18.96 26.07
CA LEU A 174 5.95 19.84 25.58
C LEU A 174 5.77 20.19 24.10
N PRO A 175 5.95 21.46 23.71
CA PRO A 175 5.98 21.83 22.30
C PRO A 175 7.22 21.25 21.60
N MET A 176 7.16 21.13 20.29
CA MET A 176 8.22 20.49 19.50
C MET A 176 8.72 21.40 18.37
N ALA A 177 10.04 21.42 18.16
CA ALA A 177 10.66 22.19 17.07
C ALA A 177 10.31 21.65 15.67
N ILE A 178 10.12 20.34 15.60
CA ILE A 178 9.72 19.58 14.41
C ILE A 178 8.81 18.46 14.87
N MET A 179 8.05 17.84 13.97
CA MET A 179 7.26 16.65 14.29
C MET A 179 8.20 15.52 14.74
N ARG A 180 8.40 15.44 16.06
CA ARG A 180 9.32 14.54 16.75
C ARG A 180 8.53 13.40 17.37
N MET A 181 9.09 12.19 17.35
CA MET A 181 8.64 11.12 18.23
C MET A 181 9.42 11.18 19.56
N PRO A 182 8.73 11.10 20.71
CA PRO A 182 9.36 10.87 22.00
C PRO A 182 10.19 9.59 21.97
N GLU A 183 11.21 9.49 22.83
CA GLU A 183 12.12 8.35 22.87
C GLU A 183 11.39 7.03 23.21
N THR A 184 10.41 7.08 24.11
CA THR A 184 9.53 5.95 24.46
C THR A 184 8.74 5.46 23.25
N THR A 185 8.08 6.37 22.53
CA THR A 185 7.35 6.07 21.29
C THR A 185 8.29 5.57 20.19
N TYR A 186 9.52 6.10 20.13
CA TYR A 186 10.53 5.70 19.16
C TYR A 186 10.91 4.23 19.34
N ASN A 187 11.27 3.79 20.55
CA ASN A 187 11.64 2.40 20.82
C ASN A 187 10.54 1.41 20.45
N PHE A 188 9.28 1.73 20.81
CA PHE A 188 8.13 0.93 20.39
C PHE A 188 7.99 0.90 18.85
N ASN A 189 8.13 2.06 18.21
CA ASN A 189 8.05 2.15 16.75
C ASN A 189 9.13 1.32 16.07
N MET A 190 10.35 1.26 16.63
CA MET A 190 11.43 0.42 16.10
C MET A 190 11.07 -1.06 16.11
N VAL A 191 10.47 -1.55 17.20
CA VAL A 191 10.01 -2.95 17.30
C VAL A 191 8.95 -3.25 16.25
N VAL A 192 7.93 -2.40 16.12
CA VAL A 192 6.86 -2.58 15.12
C VAL A 192 7.43 -2.56 13.71
N THR A 193 8.32 -1.61 13.42
CA THR A 193 9.00 -1.49 12.12
C THR A 193 9.82 -2.73 11.77
N HIS A 194 10.52 -3.35 12.74
CA HIS A 194 11.25 -4.60 12.50
C HIS A 194 10.32 -5.78 12.19
N ILE A 195 9.16 -5.85 12.84
CA ILE A 195 8.13 -6.84 12.55
C ILE A 195 7.61 -6.63 11.12
N CYS A 196 7.28 -5.40 10.73
CA CYS A 196 6.85 -5.06 9.38
C CYS A 196 7.91 -5.44 8.33
N ALA A 197 9.18 -5.10 8.54
CA ALA A 197 10.28 -5.48 7.65
C ALA A 197 10.32 -7.00 7.43
N THR A 198 10.23 -7.76 8.52
CA THR A 198 10.23 -9.23 8.48
C THR A 198 9.04 -9.75 7.69
N LEU A 199 7.85 -9.20 7.90
CA LEU A 199 6.65 -9.56 7.14
C LEU A 199 6.80 -9.25 5.65
N GLU A 200 7.36 -8.10 5.26
CA GLU A 200 7.58 -7.75 3.84
C GLU A 200 8.49 -8.77 3.13
N PHE A 201 9.59 -9.19 3.78
CA PHE A 201 10.45 -10.24 3.23
C PHE A 201 9.73 -11.59 3.11
N LEU A 202 9.03 -12.00 4.18
CA LEU A 202 8.27 -13.26 4.18
C LEU A 202 7.18 -13.23 3.11
N ASN A 203 6.55 -12.09 2.88
CA ASN A 203 5.52 -11.90 1.89
C ASN A 203 6.05 -12.14 0.47
N VAL A 204 7.20 -11.56 0.12
CA VAL A 204 7.85 -11.78 -1.18
C VAL A 204 8.18 -13.26 -1.38
N ILE A 205 8.79 -13.90 -0.37
CA ILE A 205 9.17 -15.32 -0.44
C ILE A 205 7.93 -16.20 -0.58
N ALA A 206 6.90 -15.98 0.22
CA ALA A 206 5.67 -16.76 0.20
C ALA A 206 4.95 -16.66 -1.15
N VAL A 207 4.87 -15.47 -1.74
CA VAL A 207 4.24 -15.28 -3.07
C VAL A 207 5.08 -15.93 -4.17
N LEU A 208 6.41 -15.87 -4.09
CA LEU A 208 7.28 -16.56 -5.04
C LEU A 208 7.04 -18.08 -4.99
N VAL A 209 7.01 -18.65 -3.79
CA VAL A 209 6.72 -20.08 -3.59
C VAL A 209 5.33 -20.43 -4.11
N LEU A 210 4.30 -19.62 -3.80
CA LEU A 210 2.95 -19.81 -4.31
C LEU A 210 2.89 -19.78 -5.84
N LEU A 211 3.59 -18.84 -6.47
CA LEU A 211 3.65 -18.72 -7.92
C LEU A 211 4.27 -19.96 -8.54
N MET A 212 5.38 -20.46 -7.99
CA MET A 212 6.04 -21.69 -8.45
C MET A 212 5.12 -22.92 -8.28
N VAL A 213 4.48 -23.08 -7.13
CA VAL A 213 3.55 -24.18 -6.85
C VAL A 213 2.35 -24.14 -7.80
N ASN A 214 1.74 -22.97 -7.98
CA ASN A 214 0.58 -22.80 -8.84
C ASN A 214 0.94 -23.03 -10.32
N GLN A 215 2.13 -22.62 -10.78
CA GLN A 215 2.63 -22.91 -12.12
C GLN A 215 2.87 -24.40 -12.33
N GLN A 216 3.47 -25.09 -11.37
CA GLN A 216 3.67 -26.54 -11.44
C GLN A 216 2.34 -27.30 -11.51
N ARG A 217 1.36 -26.89 -10.70
CA ARG A 217 0.00 -27.47 -10.73
C ARG A 217 -0.71 -27.21 -12.05
N LEU A 218 -0.56 -26.01 -12.61
CA LEU A 218 -1.14 -25.67 -13.92
C LEU A 218 -0.64 -26.64 -15.01
N ARG A 219 0.66 -26.91 -15.06
CA ARG A 219 1.24 -27.89 -16.01
C ARG A 219 0.70 -29.31 -15.83
N LYS A 220 0.54 -29.77 -14.58
CA LYS A 220 -0.04 -31.10 -14.29
C LYS A 220 -1.53 -31.19 -14.61
N THR A 221 -2.24 -30.07 -14.65
CA THR A 221 -3.69 -30.04 -14.92
C THR A 221 -4.00 -30.25 -16.40
N GLU A 222 -3.03 -30.01 -17.28
CA GLU A 222 -3.14 -30.28 -18.72
C GLU A 222 -3.10 -31.79 -19.01
N THR A 223 -2.51 -32.60 -18.11
CA THR A 223 -2.35 -34.05 -18.30
C THR A 223 -3.37 -34.91 -17.56
N ILE A 224 -4.11 -34.36 -16.59
CA ILE A 224 -5.01 -35.12 -15.71
C ILE A 224 -6.47 -34.72 -15.92
N GLU A 225 -7.39 -35.67 -15.76
CA GLU A 225 -8.85 -35.47 -15.68
C GLU A 225 -9.28 -34.70 -14.41
N CYS A 226 -8.78 -33.47 -14.23
CA CYS A 226 -9.25 -32.59 -13.16
C CYS A 226 -10.62 -32.00 -13.50
N SER A 227 -11.48 -31.83 -12.48
CA SER A 227 -12.76 -31.12 -12.63
C SER A 227 -12.56 -29.69 -13.14
N LEU A 228 -13.50 -29.20 -13.95
CA LEU A 228 -13.46 -27.85 -14.54
C LEU A 228 -13.26 -26.75 -13.47
N THR A 229 -13.92 -26.91 -12.32
CA THR A 229 -13.76 -26.02 -11.15
C THR A 229 -12.32 -25.94 -10.67
N SER A 230 -11.63 -27.07 -10.52
CA SER A 230 -10.22 -27.09 -10.10
C SER A 230 -9.33 -26.41 -11.12
N LYS A 231 -9.57 -26.63 -12.42
CA LYS A 231 -8.83 -25.97 -13.51
C LYS A 231 -9.00 -24.44 -13.45
N TYR A 232 -10.23 -23.98 -13.22
CA TYR A 232 -10.54 -22.55 -13.08
C TYR A 232 -9.82 -21.92 -11.89
N GLN A 233 -9.89 -22.54 -10.70
CA GLN A 233 -9.25 -22.02 -9.49
C GLN A 233 -7.73 -21.98 -9.58
N ILE A 234 -7.10 -23.02 -10.16
CA ILE A 234 -5.65 -23.02 -10.38
C ILE A 234 -5.26 -21.84 -11.30
N ARG A 235 -6.01 -21.61 -12.37
CA ARG A 235 -5.78 -20.50 -13.29
C ARG A 235 -5.97 -19.14 -12.62
N GLU A 236 -7.02 -18.97 -11.82
CA GLU A 236 -7.24 -17.76 -11.01
C GLU A 236 -6.05 -17.52 -10.06
N ASN A 237 -5.61 -18.56 -9.34
CA ASN A 237 -4.50 -18.47 -8.40
C ASN A 237 -3.17 -18.12 -9.07
N VAL A 238 -2.88 -18.67 -10.25
CA VAL A 238 -1.69 -18.27 -11.05
C VAL A 238 -1.79 -16.80 -11.45
N GLN A 239 -2.94 -16.37 -11.97
CA GLN A 239 -3.12 -14.98 -12.42
C GLN A 239 -3.05 -13.98 -11.27
N ALA A 240 -3.64 -14.31 -10.12
CA ALA A 240 -3.58 -13.51 -8.91
C ALA A 240 -2.15 -13.46 -8.36
N SER A 241 -1.48 -14.60 -8.21
CA SER A 241 -0.09 -14.64 -7.70
C SER A 241 0.87 -13.88 -8.62
N ALA A 242 0.69 -13.96 -9.94
CA ALA A 242 1.48 -13.21 -10.91
C ALA A 242 1.25 -11.69 -10.84
N LEU A 243 0.10 -11.23 -10.32
CA LEU A 243 -0.13 -9.82 -10.02
C LEU A 243 0.42 -9.42 -8.66
N ILE A 244 0.20 -10.24 -7.64
CA ILE A 244 0.60 -9.95 -6.26
C ILE A 244 2.13 -9.92 -6.14
N PHE A 245 2.85 -10.77 -6.88
CA PHE A 245 4.32 -10.84 -6.81
C PHE A 245 5.03 -9.51 -7.10
N PRO A 246 4.82 -8.85 -8.26
CA PRO A 246 5.46 -7.56 -8.52
C PRO A 246 5.01 -6.48 -7.54
N LEU A 247 3.78 -6.54 -7.01
CA LEU A 247 3.31 -5.61 -5.99
C LEU A 247 4.01 -5.81 -4.65
N ALA A 248 4.18 -7.06 -4.20
CA ALA A 248 4.91 -7.39 -2.99
C ALA A 248 6.40 -7.00 -3.10
N MET A 249 7.01 -7.21 -4.27
CA MET A 249 8.38 -6.76 -4.56
C MET A 249 8.49 -5.23 -4.46
N LEU A 250 7.56 -4.52 -5.09
CA LEU A 250 7.55 -3.06 -5.10
C LEU A 250 7.32 -2.47 -3.71
N GLN A 251 6.42 -3.09 -2.94
CA GLN A 251 6.16 -2.73 -1.54
C GLN A 251 7.41 -2.96 -0.69
N CYS A 252 8.02 -4.15 -0.77
CA CYS A 252 9.25 -4.47 -0.06
C CYS A 252 10.37 -3.47 -0.40
N ILE A 253 10.63 -3.19 -1.68
CA ILE A 253 11.67 -2.21 -2.08
C ILE A 253 11.38 -0.80 -1.55
N SER A 254 10.12 -0.37 -1.50
CA SER A 254 9.76 0.99 -1.06
C SER A 254 9.79 1.16 0.46
N PHE A 255 9.56 0.08 1.22
CA PHE A 255 9.47 0.11 2.69
C PHE A 255 10.79 -0.34 3.36
N LEU A 256 11.58 -1.19 2.71
CA LEU A 256 12.82 -1.73 3.27
C LEU A 256 13.83 -0.65 3.69
N PRO A 257 14.05 0.45 2.94
CA PRO A 257 14.92 1.54 3.38
C PRO A 257 14.46 2.15 4.71
N SER A 258 13.15 2.38 4.90
CA SER A 258 12.65 2.90 6.16
C SER A 258 12.73 1.88 7.29
N ASP A 259 12.54 0.61 6.96
CA ASP A 259 12.32 -0.41 7.97
C ASP A 259 13.58 -1.13 8.44
N THR A 260 14.66 -1.06 7.66
CA THR A 260 15.93 -1.74 7.97
C THR A 260 17.09 -0.76 8.13
N ILE A 261 17.29 0.14 7.16
CA ILE A 261 18.44 1.06 7.14
C ILE A 261 18.33 2.02 8.31
N ILE A 262 17.14 2.57 8.56
CA ILE A 262 16.98 3.56 9.63
C ILE A 262 17.28 2.97 11.02
N PRO A 263 16.68 1.85 11.47
CA PRO A 263 17.05 1.24 12.75
C PRO A 263 18.56 1.02 12.92
N PHE A 264 19.21 0.55 11.86
CA PHE A 264 20.61 0.20 11.91
C PHE A 264 21.51 1.44 12.01
N VAL A 265 21.27 2.44 11.14
CA VAL A 265 22.06 3.67 11.08
C VAL A 265 21.81 4.55 12.31
N THR A 266 20.58 4.57 12.84
CA THR A 266 20.20 5.54 13.88
C THR A 266 20.50 5.14 15.32
N LYS A 267 20.99 3.91 15.55
CA LYS A 267 21.19 3.36 16.90
C LYS A 267 22.05 4.27 17.80
N ASN A 268 23.11 4.85 17.25
CA ASN A 268 24.09 5.66 17.99
C ASN A 268 24.16 7.12 17.53
N THR A 269 23.24 7.56 16.67
CA THR A 269 23.28 8.92 16.13
C THR A 269 22.50 9.90 16.98
N THR A 270 22.84 11.17 16.84
CA THR A 270 22.14 12.28 17.47
C THR A 270 20.72 12.38 16.94
N PHE A 271 19.80 12.92 17.74
CA PHE A 271 18.40 13.11 17.34
C PHE A 271 18.24 13.84 15.99
N TYR A 272 19.11 14.82 15.76
CA TYR A 272 19.19 15.57 14.52
C TYR A 272 19.45 14.66 13.32
N GLU A 273 20.52 13.87 13.39
CA GLU A 273 20.88 12.92 12.34
C GLU A 273 19.77 11.90 12.11
N ARG A 274 19.13 11.38 13.18
CA ARG A 274 18.01 10.44 13.05
C ARG A 274 16.91 11.03 12.18
N THR A 275 16.42 12.22 12.51
CA THR A 275 15.30 12.85 11.83
C THR A 275 15.61 13.12 10.35
N THR A 276 16.82 13.59 10.06
CA THR A 276 17.29 13.81 8.68
C THR A 276 17.41 12.49 7.93
N THR A 277 17.97 11.44 8.55
CA THR A 277 18.02 10.10 7.96
C THR A 277 16.63 9.54 7.68
N TYR A 278 15.66 9.74 8.58
CA TYR A 278 14.26 9.36 8.35
C TYR A 278 13.67 10.04 7.13
N ALA A 279 13.87 11.36 7.00
CA ALA A 279 13.37 12.09 5.85
C ALA A 279 13.97 11.58 4.53
N ASN A 280 15.25 11.21 4.53
CA ASN A 280 15.97 10.74 3.34
C ASN A 280 15.64 9.28 2.95
N ALA A 281 15.41 8.40 3.93
CA ALA A 281 15.22 6.97 3.72
C ALA A 281 13.74 6.55 3.58
N GLU A 282 12.79 7.48 3.72
CA GLU A 282 11.37 7.20 3.56
C GLU A 282 10.96 7.23 2.09
N TRP A 283 10.97 6.04 1.46
CA TRP A 283 10.67 5.86 0.03
C TRP A 283 9.24 5.39 -0.22
N VAL A 284 8.38 5.38 0.80
CA VAL A 284 6.97 4.99 0.69
C VAL A 284 6.21 5.77 -0.39
N CYS A 285 6.61 7.02 -0.66
CA CYS A 285 6.01 7.83 -1.72
C CYS A 285 6.18 7.23 -3.12
N VAL A 286 7.25 6.45 -3.35
CA VAL A 286 7.42 5.72 -4.62
C VAL A 286 6.28 4.72 -4.82
N TYR A 287 5.88 4.02 -3.75
CA TYR A 287 4.76 3.08 -3.77
C TYR A 287 3.43 3.75 -4.15
N PHE A 288 3.22 5.00 -3.74
CA PHE A 288 2.00 5.78 -4.03
C PHE A 288 1.70 5.93 -5.51
N VAL A 289 2.75 6.06 -6.34
CA VAL A 289 2.62 6.23 -7.80
C VAL A 289 2.77 4.90 -8.53
N THR A 290 3.69 4.05 -8.06
CA THR A 290 3.98 2.79 -8.74
C THR A 290 2.85 1.77 -8.62
N LEU A 291 2.14 1.70 -7.48
CA LEU A 291 0.97 0.82 -7.34
C LEU A 291 -0.11 1.10 -8.40
N PRO A 292 -0.67 2.31 -8.52
CA PRO A 292 -1.70 2.58 -9.53
C PRO A 292 -1.19 2.39 -10.96
N LEU A 293 0.08 2.71 -11.25
CA LEU A 293 0.68 2.44 -12.55
C LEU A 293 0.73 0.93 -12.86
N CYS A 294 1.14 0.10 -11.90
CA CYS A 294 1.16 -1.36 -12.05
C CYS A 294 -0.26 -1.92 -12.28
N LEU A 295 -1.24 -1.43 -11.52
CA LEU A 295 -2.63 -1.84 -11.68
C LEU A 295 -3.23 -1.40 -13.03
N TRP A 296 -2.92 -0.18 -13.47
CA TRP A 296 -3.35 0.34 -14.77
C TRP A 296 -2.72 -0.45 -15.93
N TRP A 297 -1.41 -0.67 -15.88
CA TRP A 297 -0.68 -1.46 -16.86
C TRP A 297 -1.26 -2.88 -16.95
N ARG A 298 -1.50 -3.52 -15.80
CA ARG A 298 -2.11 -4.85 -15.77
C ARG A 298 -3.50 -4.87 -16.38
N ASN A 299 -4.35 -3.90 -16.03
CA ASN A 299 -5.70 -3.78 -16.58
C ASN A 299 -5.63 -3.67 -18.11
N ARG A 300 -4.75 -2.82 -18.63
CA ARG A 300 -4.56 -2.63 -20.08
C ARG A 300 -4.06 -3.90 -20.77
N ALA A 301 -3.06 -4.58 -20.20
CA ALA A 301 -2.53 -5.82 -20.75
C ALA A 301 -3.61 -6.90 -20.84
N GLN A 302 -4.45 -7.01 -19.82
CA GLN A 302 -5.55 -7.96 -19.80
C GLN A 302 -6.64 -7.61 -20.81
N THR A 303 -7.08 -6.35 -20.88
CA THR A 303 -8.07 -5.92 -21.89
C THR A 303 -7.54 -6.15 -23.32
N SER A 304 -6.24 -5.93 -23.55
CA SER A 304 -5.61 -6.20 -24.84
C SER A 304 -5.66 -7.69 -25.19
N LEU A 305 -5.44 -8.57 -24.23
CA LEU A 305 -5.54 -10.03 -24.43
C LEU A 305 -6.98 -10.46 -24.74
N VAL A 306 -7.96 -9.90 -24.04
CA VAL A 306 -9.38 -10.21 -24.31
C VAL A 306 -9.76 -9.73 -25.71
N ARG A 307 -9.34 -8.52 -26.11
CA ARG A 307 -9.58 -7.99 -27.46
C ARG A 307 -8.89 -8.81 -28.54
N SER A 308 -7.66 -9.28 -28.32
CA SER A 308 -6.98 -10.12 -29.31
C SER A 308 -7.63 -11.49 -29.44
N LEU A 309 -8.12 -12.07 -28.33
CA LEU A 309 -8.92 -13.29 -28.38
C LEU A 309 -10.24 -13.08 -29.12
N GLU A 310 -10.91 -11.95 -28.93
CA GLU A 310 -12.12 -11.59 -29.66
C GLU A 310 -11.87 -11.46 -31.17
N GLN A 311 -10.76 -10.81 -31.56
CA GLN A 311 -10.38 -10.64 -32.97
C GLN A 311 -9.95 -11.96 -33.62
N ASN A 312 -9.21 -12.80 -32.91
CA ASN A 312 -8.68 -14.06 -33.43
C ASN A 312 -9.73 -15.18 -33.42
N ASN A 313 -10.60 -15.24 -32.41
CA ASN A 313 -11.73 -16.15 -32.41
C ASN A 313 -12.80 -15.59 -33.35
N ARG A 314 -12.79 -16.09 -34.60
CA ARG A 314 -13.88 -15.95 -35.59
C ARG A 314 -15.26 -16.33 -35.05
N ILE A 315 -15.36 -16.90 -33.86
CA ILE A 315 -16.58 -17.11 -33.05
C ILE A 315 -17.46 -15.85 -33.08
N GLY A 316 -16.90 -14.65 -32.87
CA GLY A 316 -17.71 -13.41 -32.91
C GLY A 316 -18.46 -13.20 -34.23
N ARG A 317 -17.82 -13.52 -35.37
CA ARG A 317 -18.46 -13.49 -36.71
C ARG A 317 -19.32 -14.71 -37.01
N LYS A 318 -18.92 -15.89 -36.51
CA LYS A 318 -19.62 -17.15 -36.77
C LYS A 318 -21.00 -17.18 -36.11
N TYR A 319 -21.12 -16.59 -34.92
CA TYR A 319 -22.38 -16.48 -34.17
C TYR A 319 -23.05 -15.11 -34.33
N GLU A 320 -22.60 -14.27 -35.27
CA GLU A 320 -23.18 -12.94 -35.53
C GLU A 320 -24.59 -13.05 -36.12
N ASN A 321 -24.83 -14.06 -36.96
CA ASN A 321 -26.14 -14.37 -37.51
C ASN A 321 -27.05 -14.99 -36.43
N ASP A 322 -26.57 -15.96 -35.65
CA ASP A 322 -27.32 -16.56 -34.53
C ASP A 322 -27.75 -15.50 -33.48
N ARG A 323 -26.94 -14.44 -33.32
CA ARG A 323 -27.28 -13.25 -32.52
C ARG A 323 -28.42 -12.43 -33.11
N LYS A 324 -28.45 -12.25 -34.43
CA LYS A 324 -29.56 -11.57 -35.13
C LYS A 324 -30.84 -12.39 -35.08
N GLU A 325 -30.71 -13.70 -35.08
CA GLU A 325 -31.83 -14.65 -35.02
C GLU A 325 -32.39 -14.85 -33.61
N GLY A 326 -31.73 -14.31 -32.58
CA GLY A 326 -32.28 -14.20 -31.22
C GLY A 326 -32.11 -15.45 -30.36
N GLU A 327 -31.13 -16.31 -30.65
CA GLU A 327 -30.85 -17.46 -29.77
C GLU A 327 -30.35 -16.98 -28.39
N MET A 328 -31.19 -17.17 -27.36
CA MET A 328 -31.00 -16.63 -26.01
C MET A 328 -29.74 -17.14 -25.31
N GLU A 329 -29.28 -18.36 -25.59
CA GLU A 329 -28.11 -18.91 -24.90
C GLU A 329 -26.81 -18.24 -25.35
N THR A 330 -26.65 -18.03 -26.66
CA THR A 330 -25.50 -17.36 -27.26
C THR A 330 -25.42 -15.90 -26.80
N ALA A 331 -26.57 -15.22 -26.70
CA ALA A 331 -26.65 -13.85 -26.18
C ALA A 331 -26.08 -13.73 -24.74
N LYS A 332 -26.35 -14.72 -23.88
CA LYS A 332 -25.90 -14.71 -22.47
C LYS A 332 -24.39 -14.88 -22.32
N TYR A 333 -23.77 -15.75 -23.13
CA TYR A 333 -22.31 -15.91 -23.16
C TYR A 333 -21.61 -14.64 -23.61
N PHE A 334 -22.15 -13.98 -24.63
CA PHE A 334 -21.58 -12.73 -25.11
C PHE A 334 -21.89 -11.53 -24.22
N GLU A 335 -22.98 -11.52 -23.45
CA GLU A 335 -23.22 -10.49 -22.45
C GLU A 335 -22.16 -10.52 -21.34
N MET A 336 -21.77 -11.71 -20.87
CA MET A 336 -20.63 -11.87 -19.96
C MET A 336 -19.33 -11.39 -20.60
N PHE A 337 -19.09 -11.72 -21.87
CA PHE A 337 -17.90 -11.28 -22.60
C PHE A 337 -17.85 -9.76 -22.75
N ASN A 338 -18.97 -9.15 -23.14
CA ASN A 338 -19.13 -7.70 -23.24
C ASN A 338 -18.91 -7.02 -21.88
N LYS A 339 -19.38 -7.61 -20.76
CA LYS A 339 -19.08 -7.10 -19.40
C LYS A 339 -17.59 -7.18 -19.04
N MET A 340 -16.81 -8.06 -19.67
CA MET A 340 -15.36 -8.13 -19.49
C MET A 340 -14.62 -7.09 -20.36
N VAL A 341 -15.14 -6.76 -21.55
CA VAL A 341 -14.52 -5.84 -22.52
C VAL A 341 -14.94 -4.37 -22.33
N ALA A 342 -16.24 -4.11 -22.26
CA ALA A 342 -16.89 -2.79 -22.26
C ALA A 342 -16.77 -2.16 -20.91
#